data_AF-A0A7D9IMY1-F1
#
_entry.id   AF-A0A7D9IMY1-F1
#
_cell.length_a   1.000
_cell.length_b   1.000
_cell.length_c   1.000
_cell.angle_alpha   90.00
_cell.angle_beta   90.00
_cell.angle_gamma   90.00
#
_symmetry.space_group_name_H-M   'P 1'
#
loop_
_entity.id
_entity.type
_entity.pdbx_description
1 polymer ?
#
loop_
_entity_poly.entity_id
_entity_poly.type
_entity_poly.pdbx_seq_one_letter_code
_entity_poly.pdbx_strand_id
1 'polypeptide(L)'
;METDAIITACAMTYFGISSLDMPVDEVIPPHILNGSDDEKRLWYHRHVKSMVLKYVMNKESEIFHSMVEGVQQHNRPKSRDIYNCRVCNKEYRYKKAMENHETKKHDYNVHKDESSTDTSEETEKSKSLQLQANIYALCTPQEAHRLMWNRTVNVKGQKGKNISLDLRLEHLNHILKEMLRNLGPNLNEVTAARASHSLMRIEKFLKSVDEEVGRHQPSGHHVIAKWESDFKELVNQFHIKGIFINSFKFLHEGREYDKFPKFDRNVYSSSSV
;
A
#
# COMPACT_ATOMS: atom_id res chain seq x y z
N MET A 1 30.42 2.81 4.30
CA MET A 1 31.29 3.71 3.51
C MET A 1 30.64 5.07 3.33
N GLU A 2 29.54 5.23 2.59
CA GLU A 2 28.89 6.56 2.44
C GLU A 2 28.26 7.08 3.74
N THR A 3 27.58 6.21 4.51
CA THR A 3 26.90 6.60 5.76
C THR A 3 27.88 7.05 6.85
N ASP A 4 29.01 6.36 6.98
CA ASP A 4 30.04 6.68 7.99
C ASP A 4 30.72 8.01 7.70
N ALA A 5 30.99 8.30 6.41
CA ALA A 5 31.55 9.57 5.97
C ALA A 5 30.59 10.74 6.23
N ILE A 6 29.30 10.55 6.00
CA ILE A 6 28.26 11.56 6.28
C ILE A 6 28.15 11.83 7.78
N ILE A 7 28.08 10.77 8.59
CA ILE A 7 28.01 10.91 10.06
C ILE A 7 29.26 11.63 10.59
N THR A 8 30.44 11.29 10.07
CA THR A 8 31.70 11.92 10.47
C THR A 8 31.73 13.40 10.09
N ALA A 9 31.31 13.77 8.87
CA ALA A 9 31.24 15.17 8.44
C ALA A 9 30.22 15.98 9.27
N CYS A 10 29.07 15.39 9.60
CA CYS A 10 28.08 16.01 10.47
C CYS A 10 28.61 16.22 11.90
N ALA A 11 29.34 15.25 12.44
CA ALA A 11 29.98 15.37 13.75
C ALA A 11 31.03 16.47 13.76
N MET A 12 31.88 16.52 12.74
CA MET A 12 32.88 17.58 12.61
C MET A 12 32.22 18.97 12.55
N THR A 13 31.13 19.10 11.80
CA THR A 13 30.38 20.35 11.69
C THR A 13 29.68 20.75 13.00
N TYR A 14 29.10 19.80 13.73
CA TYR A 14 28.37 20.07 14.98
C TYR A 14 29.28 20.44 16.14
N PHE A 15 30.42 19.76 16.27
CA PHE A 15 31.40 20.01 17.32
C PHE A 15 32.44 21.08 16.96
N GLY A 16 32.40 21.62 15.73
CA GLY A 16 33.36 22.63 15.27
C GLY A 16 34.76 22.08 15.04
N ILE A 17 34.88 20.78 14.77
CA ILE A 17 36.15 20.08 14.59
C ILE A 17 36.65 20.32 13.17
N SER A 18 37.81 20.95 13.06
CA SER A 18 38.46 21.26 11.78
C SER A 18 39.37 20.12 11.28
N SER A 19 39.85 19.25 12.18
CA SER A 19 40.66 18.07 11.87
C SER A 19 40.39 16.94 12.86
N LEU A 20 40.48 15.68 12.42
CA LEU A 20 40.30 14.49 13.26
C LEU A 20 41.38 14.33 14.34
N ASP A 21 42.49 15.06 14.21
CA ASP A 21 43.61 15.04 15.16
C ASP A 21 43.49 16.10 16.26
N MET A 22 42.36 16.82 16.34
CA MET A 22 42.13 17.80 17.40
C MET A 22 42.08 17.12 18.78
N PRO A 23 42.77 17.67 19.80
CA PRO A 23 42.76 17.10 21.14
C PRO A 23 41.35 17.15 21.74
N VAL A 24 40.99 16.09 22.45
CA VAL A 24 39.64 15.91 23.03
C VAL A 24 39.28 17.04 24.00
N ASP A 25 40.29 17.65 24.63
CA ASP A 25 40.17 18.75 25.60
C ASP A 25 39.70 20.07 24.98
N GLU A 26 39.84 20.24 23.66
CA GLU A 26 39.29 21.39 22.93
C GLU A 26 37.81 21.21 22.57
N VAL A 27 37.32 19.97 22.55
CA VAL A 27 35.97 19.61 22.10
C VAL A 27 35.03 19.35 23.28
N ILE A 28 35.53 18.74 24.35
CA ILE A 28 34.74 18.34 25.51
C ILE A 28 35.10 19.25 26.69
N PRO A 29 34.11 19.89 27.34
CA PRO A 29 34.38 20.74 28.49
C PRO A 29 35.13 19.99 29.62
N PRO A 30 36.08 20.65 30.31
CA PRO A 30 36.95 20.01 31.30
C PRO A 30 36.20 19.44 32.52
N HIS A 31 35.04 20.03 32.86
CA HIS A 31 34.18 19.52 33.93
C HIS A 31 33.50 18.19 33.58
N ILE A 32 33.36 17.86 32.29
CA ILE A 32 32.84 16.58 31.82
C ILE A 32 33.97 15.55 31.69
N LEU A 33 35.14 15.97 31.22
CA LEU A 33 36.32 15.10 31.13
C LEU A 33 36.77 14.57 32.50
N ASN A 34 36.65 15.40 33.53
CA ASN A 34 36.97 15.05 34.90
C ASN A 34 35.78 14.49 35.69
N GLY A 35 34.60 14.38 35.07
CA GLY A 35 33.39 13.81 35.67
C GLY A 35 33.39 12.28 35.72
N SER A 36 32.38 11.72 36.35
CA SER A 36 32.10 10.28 36.36
C SER A 36 31.79 9.74 34.95
N ASP A 37 31.99 8.44 34.74
CA ASP A 37 31.71 7.80 33.45
C ASP A 37 30.24 7.97 33.02
N ASP A 38 29.32 8.03 33.99
CA ASP A 38 27.90 8.29 33.74
C ASP A 38 27.64 9.72 33.26
N GLU A 39 28.34 10.72 33.82
CA GLU A 39 28.24 12.12 33.39
C GLU A 39 28.78 12.32 31.97
N LYS A 40 29.91 11.67 31.65
CA LYS A 40 30.48 11.63 30.29
C LYS A 40 29.49 11.02 29.31
N ARG A 41 28.89 9.88 29.68
CA ARG A 41 27.91 9.16 28.87
C ARG A 41 26.65 9.99 28.62
N LEU A 42 26.08 10.60 29.66
CA LEU A 42 24.91 11.48 29.56
C LEU A 42 25.17 12.69 28.65
N TRP A 43 26.34 13.31 28.80
CA TRP A 43 26.75 14.43 27.97
C TRP A 43 26.87 14.02 26.49
N TYR A 44 27.56 12.91 26.21
CA TYR A 44 27.75 12.40 24.86
C TYR A 44 26.41 12.02 24.20
N HIS A 45 25.57 11.24 24.88
CA HIS A 45 24.25 10.85 24.35
C HIS A 45 23.36 12.07 24.03
N ARG A 46 23.40 13.11 24.88
CA ARG A 46 22.64 14.34 24.65
C ARG A 46 23.10 15.06 23.37
N HIS A 47 24.40 15.19 23.18
CA HIS A 47 24.97 15.91 22.02
C HIS A 47 24.82 15.12 20.73
N VAL A 48 25.05 13.80 20.75
CA VAL A 48 24.82 12.93 19.60
C VAL A 48 23.35 12.92 19.19
N LYS A 49 22.41 12.87 20.16
CA LYS A 49 20.98 12.96 19.88
C LYS A 49 20.62 14.26 19.17
N SER A 50 21.14 15.40 19.66
CA SER A 50 20.93 16.72 19.06
C SER A 50 21.51 16.81 17.63
N MET A 51 22.72 16.29 17.43
CA MET A 51 23.39 16.23 16.13
C MET A 51 22.61 15.39 15.12
N VAL A 52 22.22 14.17 15.48
CA VAL A 52 21.47 13.26 14.61
C VAL A 52 20.12 13.89 14.25
N LEU A 53 19.41 14.49 15.21
CA LEU A 53 18.14 15.17 14.93
C LEU A 53 18.30 16.35 13.95
N LYS A 54 19.33 17.18 14.14
CA LYS A 54 19.51 18.41 13.35
C LYS A 54 20.07 18.18 11.95
N TYR A 55 20.97 17.20 11.76
CA TYR A 55 21.71 17.03 10.51
C TYR A 55 21.35 15.75 9.74
N VAL A 56 20.95 14.68 10.45
CA VAL A 56 20.63 13.39 9.81
C VAL A 56 19.12 13.26 9.61
N MET A 57 18.33 13.60 10.62
CA MET A 57 16.88 13.39 10.64
C MET A 57 16.06 14.57 10.10
N ASN A 58 16.68 15.66 9.66
CA ASN A 58 15.95 16.87 9.25
C ASN A 58 15.19 16.67 7.92
N LYS A 59 15.75 15.89 6.98
CA LYS A 59 15.03 15.46 5.76
C LYS A 59 13.99 14.37 6.03
N GLU A 60 14.21 13.54 7.05
CA GLU A 60 13.28 12.46 7.42
C GLU A 60 12.12 12.97 8.29
N SER A 61 12.32 14.07 9.04
CA SER A 61 11.29 14.64 9.92
C SER A 61 10.14 15.27 9.14
N GLU A 62 10.40 15.87 7.97
CA GLU A 62 9.33 16.38 7.09
C GLU A 62 8.51 15.23 6.49
N ILE A 63 9.19 14.16 6.06
CA ILE A 63 8.56 12.94 5.54
C ILE A 63 7.76 12.24 6.65
N PHE A 64 8.31 12.17 7.87
CA PHE A 64 7.64 11.61 9.04
C PHE A 64 6.46 12.46 9.48
N HIS A 65 6.57 13.80 9.49
CA HIS A 65 5.44 14.69 9.76
C HIS A 65 4.33 14.53 8.74
N SER A 66 4.67 14.48 7.45
CA SER A 66 3.73 14.19 6.36
C SER A 66 3.05 12.82 6.53
N MET A 67 3.81 11.78 6.91
CA MET A 67 3.26 10.45 7.18
C MET A 67 2.38 10.44 8.43
N VAL A 68 2.76 11.13 9.51
CA VAL A 68 1.98 11.22 10.75
C VAL A 68 0.70 12.01 10.52
N GLU A 69 0.74 13.12 9.80
CA GLU A 69 -0.45 13.88 9.40
C GLU A 69 -1.34 13.04 8.49
N GLY A 70 -0.77 12.33 7.51
CA GLY A 70 -1.51 11.40 6.66
C GLY A 70 -2.22 10.32 7.48
N VAL A 71 -1.50 9.68 8.40
CA VAL A 71 -2.05 8.65 9.30
C VAL A 71 -3.13 9.23 10.23
N GLN A 72 -2.92 10.42 10.78
CA GLN A 72 -3.90 11.08 11.64
C GLN A 72 -5.16 11.47 10.85
N GLN A 73 -5.03 11.95 9.63
CA GLN A 73 -6.16 12.31 8.77
C GLN A 73 -6.95 11.06 8.33
N HIS A 74 -6.26 9.95 8.07
CA HIS A 74 -6.91 8.67 7.75
C HIS A 74 -7.54 7.99 8.96
N ASN A 75 -6.97 8.19 10.16
CA ASN A 75 -7.48 7.65 11.43
C ASN A 75 -8.45 8.59 12.16
N ARG A 76 -8.77 9.78 11.63
CA ARG A 76 -9.86 10.59 12.17
C ARG A 76 -11.14 9.74 12.14
N PRO A 77 -11.88 9.62 13.26
CA PRO A 77 -13.15 8.93 13.24
C PRO A 77 -14.04 9.62 12.22
N LYS A 78 -14.28 8.95 11.08
CA LYS A 78 -15.13 9.49 10.01
C LYS A 78 -16.45 9.87 10.67
N SER A 79 -16.72 11.18 10.76
CA SER A 79 -18.04 11.68 11.13
C SER A 79 -19.02 10.99 10.19
N ARG A 80 -20.01 10.30 10.73
CA ARG A 80 -20.97 9.56 9.91
C ARG A 80 -21.72 10.60 9.09
N ASP A 81 -21.60 10.55 7.77
CA ASP A 81 -22.35 11.45 6.89
C ASP A 81 -23.86 11.23 7.15
N ILE A 82 -24.54 12.27 7.61
CA ILE A 82 -26.00 12.28 7.77
C ILE A 82 -26.56 12.90 6.50
N TYR A 83 -27.46 12.18 5.83
CA TYR A 83 -28.09 12.62 4.59
C TYR A 83 -29.54 12.98 4.87
N ASN A 84 -29.92 14.21 4.53
CA ASN A 84 -31.27 14.72 4.78
C ASN A 84 -32.09 14.73 3.50
N CYS A 85 -33.29 14.16 3.56
CA CYS A 85 -34.24 14.22 2.45
C CYS A 85 -34.55 15.68 2.08
N ARG A 86 -34.46 16.01 0.79
CA ARG A 86 -34.65 17.36 0.27
C ARG A 86 -36.10 17.87 0.40
N VAL A 87 -37.07 16.97 0.59
CA VAL A 87 -38.49 17.30 0.62
C VAL A 87 -39.05 17.32 2.04
N CYS A 88 -38.75 16.31 2.86
CA CYS A 88 -39.29 16.21 4.22
C CYS A 88 -38.24 16.25 5.33
N ASN A 89 -36.97 16.52 4.98
CA ASN A 89 -35.84 16.68 5.89
C ASN A 89 -35.59 15.50 6.84
N LYS A 90 -36.08 14.30 6.50
CA LYS A 90 -35.79 13.07 7.25
C LYS A 90 -34.33 12.69 7.10
N GLU A 91 -33.73 12.30 8.21
CA GLU A 91 -32.32 11.91 8.29
C GLU A 91 -32.12 10.44 7.91
N TYR A 92 -31.09 10.19 7.12
CA TYR A 92 -30.70 8.87 6.66
C TYR A 92 -29.21 8.67 6.86
N ARG A 93 -28.86 7.45 7.28
CA ARG A 93 -27.47 7.02 7.44
C ARG A 93 -26.75 6.76 6.11
N TYR A 94 -27.50 6.55 5.03
CA TYR A 94 -26.97 6.19 3.71
C TYR A 94 -27.65 7.03 2.63
N LYS A 95 -26.85 7.62 1.72
CA LYS A 95 -27.35 8.42 0.58
C LYS A 95 -28.43 7.68 -0.22
N LYS A 96 -28.20 6.39 -0.51
CA LYS A 96 -29.15 5.55 -1.26
C LYS A 96 -30.46 5.29 -0.52
N ALA A 97 -30.44 5.30 0.81
CA ALA A 97 -31.66 5.17 1.61
C ALA A 97 -32.52 6.44 1.54
N MET A 98 -31.88 7.62 1.52
CA MET A 98 -32.54 8.89 1.27
C MET A 98 -33.10 8.94 -0.16
N GLU A 99 -32.33 8.58 -1.19
CA GLU A 99 -32.80 8.56 -2.59
C GLU A 99 -34.00 7.62 -2.79
N ASN A 100 -33.96 6.43 -2.18
CA ASN A 100 -35.09 5.48 -2.20
C ASN A 100 -36.32 6.04 -1.48
N HIS A 101 -36.12 6.85 -0.44
CA HIS A 101 -37.21 7.50 0.25
C HIS A 101 -37.81 8.62 -0.62
N GLU A 102 -36.97 9.47 -1.20
CA GLU A 102 -37.38 10.56 -2.09
C GLU A 102 -38.20 10.05 -3.28
N THR A 103 -37.72 8.98 -3.93
CA THR A 103 -38.40 8.35 -5.06
C THR A 103 -39.74 7.70 -4.67
N LYS A 104 -39.82 7.02 -3.52
CA LYS A 104 -41.04 6.28 -3.12
C LYS A 104 -42.10 7.14 -2.42
N LYS A 105 -41.70 8.16 -1.67
CA LYS A 105 -42.61 8.95 -0.82
C LYS A 105 -42.91 10.32 -1.39
N HIS A 106 -42.04 10.84 -2.25
CA HIS A 106 -42.16 12.20 -2.78
C HIS A 106 -42.26 12.26 -4.30
N ASP A 107 -42.29 11.09 -4.98
CA ASP A 107 -42.26 10.97 -6.45
C ASP A 107 -41.19 11.89 -7.07
N TYR A 108 -40.11 12.11 -6.31
CA TYR A 108 -39.09 13.08 -6.62
C TYR A 108 -38.12 12.44 -7.60
N ASN A 109 -38.40 12.67 -8.88
CA ASN A 109 -37.60 12.17 -9.99
C ASN A 109 -36.47 13.17 -10.25
N VAL A 110 -35.35 13.00 -9.56
CA VAL A 110 -34.11 13.68 -9.94
C VAL A 110 -33.74 13.15 -11.32
N HIS A 111 -33.86 14.00 -12.35
CA HIS A 111 -33.10 13.79 -13.58
C HIS A 111 -31.67 13.50 -13.15
N LYS A 112 -31.23 12.25 -13.39
CA LYS A 112 -29.85 11.84 -13.18
C LYS A 112 -28.99 12.66 -14.12
N ASP A 113 -28.56 13.84 -13.70
CA ASP A 113 -27.28 14.34 -14.14
C ASP A 113 -26.26 13.33 -13.62
N GLU A 114 -25.60 12.68 -14.56
CA GLU A 114 -24.46 11.78 -14.37
C GLU A 114 -23.33 12.54 -13.70
N SER A 115 -23.46 12.80 -12.40
CA SER A 115 -22.37 13.27 -11.57
C SER A 115 -22.61 12.81 -10.14
N SER A 116 -21.62 12.10 -9.58
CA SER A 116 -21.47 11.76 -8.16
C SER A 116 -22.14 10.48 -7.63
N THR A 117 -21.94 9.35 -8.31
CA THR A 117 -21.68 8.05 -7.66
C THR A 117 -20.76 7.25 -8.60
N ASP A 118 -19.55 6.90 -8.15
CA ASP A 118 -18.63 5.87 -8.73
C ASP A 118 -17.16 6.28 -8.93
N THR A 119 -16.65 7.31 -8.23
CA THR A 119 -15.21 7.59 -8.27
C THR A 119 -14.32 6.47 -7.69
N SER A 120 -14.84 5.58 -6.84
CA SER A 120 -14.07 4.45 -6.28
C SER A 120 -14.10 3.19 -7.17
N GLU A 121 -15.27 2.81 -7.70
CA GLU A 121 -15.37 1.59 -8.52
C GLU A 121 -14.76 1.78 -9.91
N GLU A 122 -14.92 2.96 -10.54
CA GLU A 122 -14.31 3.24 -11.85
C GLU A 122 -12.78 3.31 -11.76
N THR A 123 -12.24 3.88 -10.68
CA THR A 123 -10.79 3.91 -10.47
C THR A 123 -10.20 2.53 -10.17
N GLU A 124 -10.93 1.66 -9.45
CA GLU A 124 -10.50 0.28 -9.20
C GLU A 124 -10.53 -0.59 -10.47
N LYS A 125 -11.58 -0.48 -11.28
CA LYS A 125 -11.66 -1.17 -12.58
C LYS A 125 -10.53 -0.74 -13.51
N SER A 126 -10.28 0.56 -13.63
CA SER A 126 -9.17 1.11 -14.42
C SER A 126 -7.79 0.62 -13.94
N LYS A 127 -7.57 0.51 -12.62
CA LYS A 127 -6.31 0.02 -12.04
C LYS A 127 -6.09 -1.48 -12.29
N SER A 128 -7.16 -2.28 -12.26
CA SER A 128 -7.09 -3.73 -12.50
C SER A 128 -6.67 -4.03 -13.96
N LEU A 129 -7.18 -3.25 -14.91
CA LEU A 129 -6.82 -3.34 -16.32
C LEU A 129 -5.38 -2.94 -16.58
N GLN A 130 -4.94 -1.85 -15.95
CA GLN A 130 -3.56 -1.41 -16.08
C GLN A 130 -2.58 -2.46 -15.56
N LEU A 131 -2.93 -3.15 -14.46
CA LEU A 131 -2.14 -4.28 -13.96
C LEU A 131 -2.09 -5.45 -14.96
N GLN A 132 -3.22 -5.81 -15.57
CA GLN A 132 -3.25 -6.86 -16.59
C GLN A 132 -2.45 -6.48 -17.83
N ALA A 133 -2.57 -5.25 -18.32
CA ALA A 133 -1.78 -4.73 -19.42
C ALA A 133 -0.28 -4.76 -19.10
N ASN A 134 0.11 -4.40 -17.87
CA ASN A 134 1.50 -4.49 -17.42
C ASN A 134 2.02 -5.92 -17.43
N ILE A 135 1.26 -6.88 -16.90
CA ILE A 135 1.69 -8.29 -16.82
C ILE A 135 1.80 -8.94 -18.20
N TYR A 136 0.80 -8.73 -19.07
CA TYR A 136 0.70 -9.49 -20.32
C TYR A 136 1.32 -8.77 -21.53
N ALA A 137 1.37 -7.44 -21.53
CA ALA A 137 1.68 -6.67 -22.72
C ALA A 137 2.85 -5.69 -22.54
N LEU A 138 2.95 -4.98 -21.41
CA LEU A 138 3.88 -3.84 -21.27
C LEU A 138 5.21 -4.18 -20.59
N CYS A 139 5.22 -4.96 -19.50
CA CYS A 139 6.45 -5.27 -18.76
C CYS A 139 7.19 -6.46 -19.36
N THR A 140 8.53 -6.49 -19.28
CA THR A 140 9.35 -7.66 -19.67
C THR A 140 8.94 -8.92 -18.89
N PRO A 141 9.23 -10.15 -19.38
CA PRO A 141 8.91 -11.37 -18.65
C PRO A 141 9.43 -11.37 -17.20
N GLN A 142 10.61 -10.79 -16.97
CA GLN A 142 11.21 -10.67 -15.64
C GLN A 142 10.48 -9.66 -14.75
N GLU A 143 10.13 -8.49 -15.29
CA GLU A 143 9.38 -7.47 -14.57
C GLU A 143 7.95 -7.90 -14.28
N ALA A 144 7.28 -8.54 -15.25
CA ALA A 144 5.95 -9.10 -15.09
C ALA A 144 5.93 -10.19 -14.00
N HIS A 145 6.96 -11.05 -13.98
CA HIS A 145 7.14 -12.04 -12.91
C HIS A 145 7.27 -11.36 -11.55
N ARG A 146 8.17 -10.37 -11.41
CA ARG A 146 8.31 -9.59 -10.16
C ARG A 146 7.01 -8.92 -9.74
N LEU A 147 6.31 -8.30 -10.68
CA LEU A 147 5.05 -7.59 -10.42
C LEU A 147 3.95 -8.54 -9.97
N MET A 148 3.84 -9.72 -10.58
CA MET A 148 2.85 -10.74 -10.23
C MET A 148 3.07 -11.27 -8.80
N TRP A 149 4.30 -11.68 -8.49
CA TRP A 149 4.65 -12.28 -7.21
C TRP A 149 4.72 -11.29 -6.04
N ASN A 150 4.97 -10.01 -6.31
CA ASN A 150 4.96 -8.96 -5.28
C ASN A 150 3.56 -8.36 -5.03
N ARG A 151 2.60 -8.58 -5.91
CA ARG A 151 1.26 -7.95 -5.80
C ARG A 151 0.21 -8.91 -5.24
N THR A 152 0.27 -10.19 -5.61
CA THR A 152 -0.79 -11.16 -5.30
C THR A 152 -0.23 -12.50 -4.84
N VAL A 153 -0.99 -13.19 -3.99
CA VAL A 153 -0.68 -14.56 -3.52
C VAL A 153 -1.88 -15.47 -3.75
N ASN A 154 -1.63 -16.73 -4.10
CA ASN A 154 -2.66 -17.76 -4.19
C ASN A 154 -2.51 -18.78 -3.08
N VAL A 155 -3.27 -18.60 -1.99
CA VAL A 155 -3.24 -19.53 -0.84
C VAL A 155 -4.01 -20.83 -1.15
N LYS A 156 -5.04 -20.76 -2.01
CA LYS A 156 -5.94 -21.89 -2.29
C LYS A 156 -5.50 -22.76 -3.48
N GLY A 157 -4.55 -22.28 -4.29
CA GLY A 157 -4.06 -22.97 -5.50
C GLY A 157 -5.06 -23.01 -6.66
N GLN A 158 -6.18 -22.30 -6.58
CA GLN A 158 -7.24 -22.31 -7.60
C GLN A 158 -7.20 -21.06 -8.49
N LYS A 159 -7.66 -21.19 -9.75
CA LYS A 159 -7.74 -20.07 -10.69
C LYS A 159 -8.72 -19.00 -10.15
N GLY A 160 -8.31 -17.74 -10.18
CA GLY A 160 -9.14 -16.61 -9.73
C GLY A 160 -9.31 -16.50 -8.20
N LYS A 161 -8.57 -17.29 -7.40
CA LYS A 161 -8.55 -17.18 -5.94
C LYS A 161 -7.30 -16.46 -5.40
N ASN A 162 -6.74 -15.58 -6.21
CA ASN A 162 -5.62 -14.73 -5.81
C ASN A 162 -6.13 -13.65 -4.86
N ILE A 163 -5.43 -13.44 -3.76
CA ILE A 163 -5.63 -12.31 -2.85
C ILE A 163 -4.47 -11.34 -2.98
N SER A 164 -4.65 -10.07 -2.61
CA SER A 164 -3.53 -9.14 -2.53
C SER A 164 -2.51 -9.62 -1.50
N LEU A 165 -1.22 -9.39 -1.79
CA LEU A 165 -0.15 -9.73 -0.85
C LEU A 165 -0.30 -8.99 0.48
N ASP A 166 -0.77 -7.75 0.42
CA ASP A 166 -1.04 -6.91 1.59
C ASP A 166 -2.11 -7.55 2.50
N LEU A 167 -3.25 -7.96 1.93
CA LEU A 167 -4.30 -8.67 2.68
C LEU A 167 -3.77 -9.99 3.27
N ARG A 168 -2.88 -10.69 2.54
CA ARG A 168 -2.23 -11.88 3.06
C ARG A 168 -1.35 -11.57 4.28
N LEU A 169 -0.56 -10.50 4.22
CA LEU A 169 0.28 -10.06 5.33
C LEU A 169 -0.57 -9.63 6.52
N GLU A 170 -1.70 -8.98 6.29
CA GLU A 170 -2.66 -8.64 7.35
C GLU A 170 -3.16 -9.89 8.08
N HIS A 171 -3.57 -10.93 7.36
CA HIS A 171 -3.98 -12.20 7.97
C HIS A 171 -2.86 -12.83 8.82
N LEU A 172 -1.63 -12.87 8.29
CA LEU A 172 -0.47 -13.40 9.01
C LEU A 172 -0.14 -12.58 10.26
N ASN A 173 -0.18 -11.26 10.15
CA ASN A 173 0.04 -10.34 11.26
C ASN A 173 -1.04 -10.48 12.33
N HIS A 174 -2.30 -10.72 11.95
CA HIS A 174 -3.37 -10.96 12.89
C HIS A 174 -3.11 -12.23 13.72
N ILE A 175 -2.81 -13.36 13.06
CA ILE A 175 -2.50 -14.63 13.73
C ILE A 175 -1.28 -14.46 14.64
N LEU A 176 -0.22 -13.80 14.15
CA LEU A 176 0.98 -13.57 14.95
C LEU A 176 0.67 -12.72 16.20
N LYS A 177 -0.08 -11.63 16.05
CA LYS A 177 -0.50 -10.78 17.18
C LYS A 177 -1.30 -11.56 18.21
N GLU A 178 -2.17 -12.47 17.77
CA GLU A 178 -2.95 -13.33 18.64
C GLU A 178 -2.06 -14.32 19.41
N MET A 179 -1.12 -14.96 18.73
CA MET A 179 -0.13 -15.83 19.37
C MET A 179 0.71 -15.08 20.42
N LEU A 180 1.15 -13.85 20.11
CA LEU A 180 1.91 -13.01 21.04
C LEU A 180 1.06 -12.56 22.23
N ARG A 181 -0.23 -12.27 22.03
CA ARG A 181 -1.17 -11.97 23.12
C ARG A 181 -1.36 -13.18 24.05
N ASN A 182 -1.45 -14.38 23.50
CA ASN A 182 -1.64 -15.61 24.28
C ASN A 182 -0.43 -15.98 25.14
N LEU A 183 0.77 -15.50 24.80
CA LEU A 183 1.97 -15.67 25.64
C LEU A 183 1.92 -14.84 26.94
N GLY A 184 1.15 -13.75 26.96
CA GLY A 184 0.93 -12.92 28.15
C GLY A 184 2.24 -12.46 28.80
N PRO A 185 2.44 -12.68 30.12
CA PRO A 185 3.66 -12.30 30.83
C PRO A 185 4.94 -12.99 30.33
N ASN A 186 4.83 -14.09 29.60
CA ASN A 186 5.98 -14.86 29.09
C ASN A 186 6.54 -14.27 27.78
N LEU A 187 5.99 -13.15 27.31
CA LEU A 187 6.46 -12.48 26.10
C LEU A 187 7.88 -11.93 26.30
N ASN A 188 8.82 -12.54 25.59
CA ASN A 188 10.20 -12.11 25.48
C ASN A 188 10.65 -12.29 24.01
N GLU A 189 11.80 -11.73 23.64
CA GLU A 189 12.29 -11.80 22.26
C GLU A 189 12.43 -13.24 21.75
N VAL A 190 12.89 -14.16 22.60
CA VAL A 190 13.08 -15.57 22.26
C VAL A 190 11.75 -16.30 22.01
N THR A 191 10.71 -16.01 22.80
CA THR A 191 9.36 -16.57 22.61
C THR A 191 8.67 -15.92 21.41
N ALA A 192 8.86 -14.62 21.19
CA ALA A 192 8.35 -13.93 20.01
C ALA A 192 8.97 -14.46 18.71
N ALA A 193 10.29 -14.67 18.69
CA ALA A 193 10.98 -15.29 17.56
C ALA A 193 10.48 -16.71 17.30
N ARG A 194 10.28 -17.51 18.36
CA ARG A 194 9.68 -18.85 18.25
C ARG A 194 8.27 -18.80 17.67
N ALA A 195 7.43 -17.89 18.16
CA ALA A 195 6.07 -17.68 17.65
C ALA A 195 6.10 -17.35 16.15
N SER A 196 6.93 -16.39 15.74
CA SER A 196 7.11 -15.98 14.33
C SER A 196 7.55 -17.14 13.44
N HIS A 197 8.54 -17.94 13.85
CA HIS A 197 9.01 -19.08 13.06
C HIS A 197 7.97 -20.21 12.94
N SER A 198 7.09 -20.36 13.94
CA SER A 198 6.05 -21.39 13.95
C SER A 198 4.76 -21.01 13.23
N LEU A 199 4.57 -19.71 12.92
CA LEU A 199 3.34 -19.13 12.39
C LEU A 199 2.73 -19.92 11.23
N MET A 200 3.55 -20.23 10.22
CA MET A 200 3.10 -20.89 9.00
C MET A 200 2.67 -22.35 9.23
N ARG A 201 3.25 -23.03 10.22
CA ARG A 201 2.86 -24.39 10.61
C ARG A 201 1.55 -24.38 11.40
N ILE A 202 1.42 -23.41 12.30
CA ILE A 202 0.22 -23.24 13.12
C ILE A 202 -0.99 -22.90 12.26
N GLU A 203 -0.85 -22.01 11.28
CA GLU A 203 -1.93 -21.71 10.34
C GLU A 203 -2.41 -22.98 9.59
N LYS A 204 -1.48 -23.79 9.09
CA LYS A 204 -1.82 -25.07 8.44
C LYS A 204 -2.52 -26.04 9.41
N PHE A 205 -2.05 -26.09 10.65
CA PHE A 205 -2.64 -26.93 11.68
C PHE A 205 -4.07 -26.49 12.01
N LEU A 206 -4.30 -25.19 12.23
CA LEU A 206 -5.64 -24.64 12.47
C LEU A 206 -6.59 -24.95 11.32
N LYS A 207 -6.12 -24.82 10.07
CA LYS A 207 -6.91 -25.19 8.90
C LYS A 207 -7.28 -26.68 8.87
N SER A 208 -6.34 -27.57 9.23
CA SER A 208 -6.59 -29.01 9.34
C SER A 208 -7.64 -29.32 10.40
N VAL A 209 -7.54 -28.67 11.57
CA VAL A 209 -8.51 -28.85 12.66
C VAL A 209 -9.90 -28.34 12.25
N ASP A 210 -9.99 -27.18 11.59
CA ASP A 210 -11.26 -26.66 11.10
C ASP A 210 -11.91 -27.60 10.06
N GLU A 211 -11.10 -28.20 9.18
CA GLU A 211 -11.55 -29.20 8.20
C GLU A 211 -12.07 -30.47 8.90
N GLU A 212 -11.37 -30.97 9.92
CA GLU A 212 -11.78 -32.14 10.71
C GLU A 212 -13.06 -31.90 11.51
N VAL A 213 -13.22 -30.70 12.09
CA VAL A 213 -14.43 -30.31 12.85
C VAL A 213 -15.60 -29.99 11.91
N GLY A 214 -15.38 -29.97 10.59
CA GLY A 214 -16.39 -29.65 9.58
C GLY A 214 -16.81 -28.18 9.59
N ARG A 215 -16.04 -27.30 10.25
CA ARG A 215 -16.33 -25.86 10.27
C ARG A 215 -15.94 -25.24 8.93
N HIS A 216 -16.93 -25.05 8.07
CA HIS A 216 -16.75 -24.28 6.84
C HIS A 216 -16.82 -22.78 7.15
N GLN A 217 -15.79 -22.04 6.74
CA GLN A 217 -15.86 -20.58 6.75
C GLN A 217 -16.97 -20.12 5.79
N PRO A 218 -17.84 -19.18 6.19
CA PRO A 218 -18.87 -18.64 5.31
C PRO A 218 -18.20 -17.97 4.11
N SER A 219 -18.46 -18.50 2.92
CA SER A 219 -17.98 -17.89 1.67
C SER A 219 -19.06 -16.96 1.11
N GLY A 220 -18.78 -15.66 1.11
CA GLY A 220 -19.59 -14.69 0.38
C GLY A 220 -19.38 -14.87 -1.12
N HIS A 221 -20.46 -15.06 -1.87
CA HIS A 221 -20.44 -14.94 -3.32
C HIS A 221 -20.92 -13.53 -3.68
N HIS A 222 -20.18 -12.80 -4.51
CA HIS A 222 -20.69 -11.58 -5.11
C HIS A 222 -21.86 -11.98 -6.01
N VAL A 223 -23.08 -11.68 -5.56
CA VAL A 223 -24.31 -11.89 -6.32
C VAL A 223 -24.37 -10.75 -7.33
N ILE A 224 -24.45 -11.12 -8.62
CA ILE A 224 -24.58 -10.26 -9.82
C ILE A 224 -23.25 -10.03 -10.56
N ALA A 225 -22.95 -10.90 -11.52
CA ALA A 225 -21.97 -10.65 -12.57
C ALA A 225 -22.62 -9.84 -13.71
N LYS A 226 -22.57 -8.51 -13.66
CA LYS A 226 -22.96 -7.63 -14.78
C LYS A 226 -21.81 -7.51 -15.79
N TRP A 227 -21.46 -8.64 -16.40
CA TRP A 227 -20.33 -8.75 -17.32
C TRP A 227 -20.47 -7.82 -18.55
N GLU A 228 -21.69 -7.55 -19.01
CA GLU A 228 -21.91 -6.79 -20.24
C GLU A 228 -21.63 -5.28 -20.06
N SER A 229 -22.01 -4.73 -18.90
CA SER A 229 -21.72 -3.33 -18.56
C SER A 229 -20.22 -3.14 -18.35
N ASP A 230 -19.58 -4.09 -17.65
CA ASP A 230 -18.14 -4.06 -17.44
C ASP A 230 -17.41 -4.20 -18.78
N PHE A 231 -17.82 -5.13 -19.65
CA PHE A 231 -17.21 -5.32 -20.97
C PHE A 231 -17.31 -4.07 -21.86
N LYS A 232 -18.47 -3.40 -21.91
CA LYS A 232 -18.63 -2.14 -22.66
C LYS A 232 -17.74 -1.04 -22.11
N GLU A 233 -17.63 -0.94 -20.78
CA GLU A 233 -16.72 0.00 -20.13
C GLU A 233 -15.25 -0.33 -20.44
N LEU A 234 -14.87 -1.62 -20.45
CA LEU A 234 -13.53 -2.06 -20.86
C LEU A 234 -13.22 -1.60 -22.28
N VAL A 235 -14.09 -1.90 -23.23
CA VAL A 235 -13.90 -1.55 -24.65
C VAL A 235 -13.82 -0.04 -24.83
N ASN A 236 -14.67 0.73 -24.15
CA ASN A 236 -14.63 2.19 -24.20
C ASN A 236 -13.34 2.74 -23.60
N GLN A 237 -12.88 2.24 -22.46
CA GLN A 237 -11.60 2.64 -21.88
C GLN A 237 -10.42 2.26 -22.77
N PHE A 238 -10.44 1.08 -23.40
CA PHE A 238 -9.42 0.67 -24.38
C PHE A 238 -9.45 1.52 -25.65
N HIS A 239 -10.62 2.00 -26.07
CA HIS A 239 -10.76 2.85 -27.25
C HIS A 239 -10.30 4.29 -26.95
N ILE A 240 -10.74 4.87 -25.83
CA ILE A 240 -10.37 6.21 -25.36
C ILE A 240 -8.88 6.27 -24.98
N LYS A 241 -8.39 5.29 -24.22
CA LYS A 241 -6.96 5.10 -23.94
C LYS A 241 -6.24 4.36 -25.08
N GLY A 242 -6.91 4.08 -26.19
CA GLY A 242 -6.33 3.49 -27.40
C GLY A 242 -5.32 4.42 -28.08
N ILE A 243 -5.34 5.71 -27.72
CA ILE A 243 -4.25 6.65 -27.99
C ILE A 243 -2.94 6.19 -27.32
N PHE A 244 -3.01 5.50 -26.18
CA PHE A 244 -1.88 4.84 -25.53
C PHE A 244 -1.42 3.57 -26.28
N ILE A 245 -2.29 2.97 -27.11
CA ILE A 245 -1.90 1.88 -28.02
C ILE A 245 -0.97 2.39 -29.13
N ASN A 246 -1.05 3.68 -29.53
CA ASN A 246 -0.04 4.28 -30.40
C ASN A 246 1.37 4.34 -29.75
N SER A 247 1.47 4.27 -28.42
CA SER A 247 2.73 4.17 -27.70
C SER A 247 3.35 2.75 -27.73
N PHE A 248 2.60 1.73 -28.18
CA PHE A 248 3.14 0.37 -28.41
C PHE A 248 4.14 0.31 -29.58
N LYS A 249 4.33 1.40 -30.32
CA LYS A 249 5.41 1.52 -31.31
C LYS A 249 6.81 1.36 -30.69
N PHE A 250 6.98 1.54 -29.37
CA PHE A 250 8.31 1.67 -28.74
C PHE A 250 8.71 0.58 -27.72
N LEU A 251 7.85 -0.37 -27.34
CA LEU A 251 8.12 -1.20 -26.16
C LEU A 251 8.40 -2.68 -26.49
N HIS A 252 9.56 -2.92 -27.11
CA HIS A 252 10.25 -4.21 -27.26
C HIS A 252 10.03 -4.95 -28.60
N GLU A 253 11.10 -4.99 -29.39
CA GLU A 253 11.30 -5.89 -30.52
C GLU A 253 11.25 -7.35 -30.01
N GLY A 254 10.30 -8.16 -30.50
CA GLY A 254 10.27 -9.61 -30.26
C GLY A 254 9.03 -10.20 -29.56
N ARG A 255 8.01 -9.42 -29.20
CA ARG A 255 6.71 -9.98 -28.79
C ARG A 255 5.71 -9.93 -29.93
N GLU A 256 5.25 -11.07 -30.41
CA GLU A 256 4.13 -11.19 -31.34
C GLU A 256 2.88 -11.73 -30.63
N TYR A 257 1.70 -11.29 -31.07
CA TYR A 257 0.45 -11.87 -30.59
C TYR A 257 0.22 -13.19 -31.33
N ASP A 258 0.22 -14.30 -30.59
CA ASP A 258 -0.01 -15.65 -31.12
C ASP A 258 -1.34 -15.78 -31.90
N LYS A 259 -2.32 -14.95 -31.54
CA LYS A 259 -3.65 -14.88 -32.18
C LYS A 259 -3.74 -13.85 -33.31
N PHE A 260 -2.75 -12.97 -33.44
CA PHE A 260 -2.64 -12.00 -34.54
C PHE A 260 -1.22 -12.02 -35.11
N PRO A 261 -0.77 -13.16 -35.64
CA PRO A 261 0.50 -13.21 -36.35
C PRO A 261 0.36 -12.29 -37.57
N LYS A 262 1.26 -11.31 -37.70
CA LYS A 262 1.29 -10.28 -38.76
C LYS A 262 0.34 -9.08 -38.61
N PHE A 263 -0.12 -8.74 -37.40
CA PHE A 263 -0.78 -7.44 -37.20
C PHE A 263 0.20 -6.31 -37.51
N ASP A 264 -0.05 -5.59 -38.61
CA ASP A 264 0.79 -4.46 -39.02
C ASP A 264 0.60 -3.32 -38.02
N ARG A 265 1.66 -2.98 -37.31
CA ARG A 265 1.65 -1.97 -36.23
C ARG A 265 1.75 -0.56 -36.76
N ASN A 266 1.92 -0.40 -38.08
CA ASN A 266 2.18 0.88 -38.71
C ASN A 266 0.96 1.36 -39.51
N VAL A 267 0.18 2.28 -38.96
CA VAL A 267 -0.98 2.87 -39.67
C VAL A 267 -0.56 3.68 -40.91
N TYR A 268 0.71 4.06 -41.04
CA TYR A 268 1.22 4.79 -42.20
C TYR A 268 1.68 3.90 -43.36
N SER A 269 1.63 2.56 -43.22
CA SER A 269 1.97 1.66 -44.33
C SER A 269 0.90 1.63 -45.43
N SER A 270 -0.32 2.10 -45.15
CA SER A 270 -1.45 2.11 -46.11
C SER A 270 -1.80 3.51 -46.63
N SER A 271 -0.82 4.40 -46.82
CA SER A 271 -1.00 5.68 -47.52
C SER A 271 0.05 5.83 -48.62
N SER A 272 -0.01 4.93 -49.60
CA SER A 272 0.68 5.07 -50.89
C SER A 272 -0.04 4.21 -51.94
N VAL A 273 -1.28 4.56 -52.27
CA VAL A 273 -1.87 4.48 -53.62
C VAL A 273 -2.87 5.61 -53.76
#